data_AF-A0A5Q4D8M8-F1
#
_entry.id   AF-A0A5Q4D8M8-F1
#
_cell.length_a   1.000
_cell.length_b   1.000
_cell.length_c   1.000
_cell.angle_alpha   90.00
_cell.angle_beta   90.00
_cell.angle_gamma   90.00
#
_symmetry.space_group_name_H-M   'P 1'
#
loop_
_entity.id
_entity.type
_entity.pdbx_description
1 polymer ?
#
loop_
_entity_poly.entity_id
_entity_poly.type
_entity_poly.pdbx_seq_one_letter_code
_entity_poly.pdbx_strand_id
1 'polypeptide(L)'
;METLAAGTPRGDVLVALPVGPRVGDADRLIVGYERDRYLVEGQTVEVLWVRRGAEGQLVDLPRHDVNPVIFHDEHLDGWGWDHFERRAGEWSLRDRLNPPPPREPAPEGGIIEGSSAG
;
A
#
# COMPACT_ATOMS: atom_id res chain seq x y z
N MET A 1 3.13 3.47 -22.77
CA MET A 1 3.00 3.83 -21.34
C MET A 1 3.00 5.33 -21.27
N GLU A 2 1.85 5.92 -20.95
CA GLU A 2 1.77 7.35 -20.64
C GLU A 2 2.74 7.66 -19.49
N THR A 3 3.50 8.75 -19.63
CA THR A 3 4.47 9.16 -18.62
C THR A 3 3.70 9.74 -17.43
N LEU A 4 3.63 9.00 -16.33
CA LEU A 4 3.12 9.52 -15.06
C LEU A 4 3.93 10.76 -14.68
N ALA A 5 3.29 11.88 -14.37
CA ALA A 5 3.96 13.13 -14.05
C ALA A 5 3.73 13.48 -12.57
N ALA A 6 4.60 14.32 -12.00
CA ALA A 6 4.31 14.90 -10.69
C ALA A 6 2.94 15.61 -10.73
N GLY A 7 2.14 15.45 -9.68
CA GLY A 7 0.76 15.91 -9.63
C GLY A 7 -0.27 14.94 -10.22
N THR A 8 0.13 13.79 -10.79
CA THR A 8 -0.85 12.77 -11.22
C THR A 8 -1.63 12.24 -10.01
N PRO A 9 -2.97 12.13 -10.08
CA PRO A 9 -3.77 11.55 -9.01
C PRO A 9 -3.34 10.12 -8.68
N ARG A 10 -3.34 9.76 -7.40
CA ARG A 10 -2.95 8.44 -6.92
C ARG A 10 -3.71 7.31 -7.61
N GLY A 11 -5.01 7.47 -7.83
CA GLY A 11 -5.83 6.49 -8.54
C GLY A 11 -5.27 6.13 -9.91
N ASP A 12 -4.86 7.13 -10.69
CA ASP A 12 -4.33 6.94 -12.04
C ASP A 12 -2.94 6.29 -12.02
N VAL A 13 -2.10 6.64 -11.04
CA VAL A 13 -0.81 5.98 -10.82
C VAL A 13 -1.00 4.50 -10.49
N LEU A 14 -1.93 4.18 -9.57
CA LEU A 14 -2.19 2.81 -9.15
C LEU A 14 -2.68 1.91 -10.30
N VAL A 15 -3.47 2.46 -11.23
CA VAL A 15 -3.92 1.74 -12.44
C VAL A 15 -2.76 1.42 -13.38
N ALA A 16 -1.72 2.27 -13.41
CA ALA A 16 -0.55 2.09 -14.25
C ALA A 16 0.54 1.18 -13.65
N LEU A 17 0.44 0.82 -12.36
CA LEU A 17 1.44 -0.02 -11.70
C LEU A 17 1.38 -1.48 -12.18
N PRO A 18 2.54 -2.14 -12.34
CA PRO A 18 2.58 -3.54 -12.72
C PRO A 18 1.98 -4.43 -11.64
N VAL A 19 1.26 -5.47 -12.07
CA VAL A 19 0.78 -6.55 -11.18
C VAL A 19 2.00 -7.37 -10.75
N GLY A 20 2.12 -7.67 -9.45
CA GLY A 20 3.29 -8.34 -8.87
C GLY A 20 2.91 -9.51 -7.98
N PRO A 21 3.92 -10.28 -7.50
CA PRO A 21 3.72 -11.45 -6.66
C PRO A 21 3.14 -11.10 -5.28
N ARG A 22 2.41 -12.06 -4.70
CA ARG A 22 1.65 -11.94 -3.44
C ARG A 22 2.59 -11.77 -2.23
N VAL A 23 2.22 -10.90 -1.29
CA VAL A 23 2.94 -10.72 -0.02
C VAL A 23 1.95 -10.73 1.14
N GLY A 24 2.03 -11.74 2.01
CA GLY A 24 1.22 -11.88 3.24
C GLY A 24 0.17 -13.01 3.26
N ASP A 25 -0.41 -13.27 4.44
CA ASP A 25 -1.36 -14.37 4.74
C ASP A 25 -2.82 -14.15 4.28
N ALA A 26 -3.19 -12.97 3.78
CA ALA A 26 -4.59 -12.67 3.43
C ALA A 26 -4.90 -12.86 1.93
N ASP A 27 -6.01 -13.54 1.63
CA ASP A 27 -6.55 -13.90 0.31
C ASP A 27 -7.07 -12.72 -0.56
N ARG A 28 -6.39 -11.58 -0.58
CA ARG A 28 -6.72 -10.52 -1.54
C ARG A 28 -5.53 -10.11 -2.40
N LEU A 29 -5.71 -10.28 -3.71
CA LEU A 29 -4.88 -9.65 -4.74
C LEU A 29 -4.78 -8.15 -4.47
N ILE A 30 -3.58 -7.66 -4.19
CA ILE A 30 -3.26 -6.24 -4.24
C ILE A 30 -1.98 -6.11 -5.04
N VAL A 31 -2.00 -5.21 -6.03
CA VAL A 31 -0.89 -4.70 -6.84
C VAL A 31 0.41 -4.72 -6.03
N GLY A 32 1.50 -5.28 -6.57
CA GLY A 32 2.69 -5.75 -5.82
C GLY A 32 3.53 -4.66 -5.14
N TYR A 33 2.95 -3.91 -4.22
CA TYR A 33 3.59 -2.89 -3.42
C TYR A 33 3.19 -3.01 -1.95
N GLU A 34 4.12 -2.65 -1.06
CA GLU A 34 3.81 -2.33 0.33
C GLU A 34 3.54 -0.83 0.48
N ARG A 35 2.83 -0.40 1.52
CA ARG A 35 2.52 1.01 1.74
C ARG A 35 2.89 1.44 3.15
N ASP A 36 3.70 2.48 3.24
CA ASP A 36 3.87 3.29 4.45
C ASP A 36 3.12 4.62 4.33
N ARG A 37 2.60 5.13 5.44
CA ARG A 37 1.93 6.43 5.51
C ARG A 37 2.51 7.24 6.66
N TYR A 38 2.75 8.51 6.40
CA TYR A 38 3.32 9.47 7.33
C TYR A 38 2.44 10.72 7.37
N LEU A 39 2.44 11.40 8.52
CA LEU A 39 1.83 12.71 8.68
C LEU A 39 2.94 13.73 8.93
N VAL A 40 3.09 14.69 8.02
CA VAL A 40 4.16 15.69 8.04
C VAL A 40 3.51 17.06 7.94
N GLU A 41 3.65 17.89 8.98
CA GLU A 41 3.09 19.24 9.03
C GLU A 41 1.57 19.32 8.71
N GLY A 42 0.81 18.29 9.09
CA GLY A 42 -0.63 18.19 8.83
C GLY A 42 -1.00 17.66 7.44
N GLN A 43 -0.01 17.32 6.62
CA GLN A 43 -0.18 16.76 5.29
C GLN A 43 0.12 15.26 5.29
N THR A 44 -0.58 14.50 4.45
CA THR A 44 -0.35 13.07 4.33
C THR A 44 0.72 12.79 3.29
N VAL A 45 1.76 12.08 3.69
CA VAL A 45 2.75 11.48 2.78
C VAL A 45 2.51 9.97 2.74
N GLU A 46 2.36 9.39 1.56
CA GLU A 46 2.32 7.94 1.38
C GLU A 46 3.51 7.49 0.55
N VAL A 47 4.12 6.36 0.91
CA VAL A 47 5.17 5.72 0.12
C VAL A 47 4.70 4.33 -0.27
N LEU A 48 4.60 4.09 -1.57
CA LEU A 48 4.36 2.76 -2.14
C LEU A 48 5.69 2.14 -2.53
N TRP A 49 5.98 0.98 -1.96
CA TRP A 49 7.20 0.21 -2.21
C TRP A 49 6.96 -0.80 -3.32
N VAL A 50 7.07 -0.35 -4.58
CA VAL A 50 6.73 -1.18 -5.76
C VAL A 50 7.83 -2.20 -6.03
N ARG A 51 7.48 -3.49 -6.03
CA ARG A 51 8.41 -4.59 -6.25
C ARG A 51 8.53 -4.93 -7.73
N ARG A 52 9.74 -5.19 -8.21
CA ARG A 52 10.04 -5.61 -9.58
C ARG A 52 10.06 -7.13 -9.73
N GLY A 53 8.99 -7.79 -9.29
CA GLY A 53 8.87 -9.25 -9.35
C GLY A 53 9.65 -10.01 -8.27
N ALA A 54 10.22 -9.30 -7.28
CA ALA A 54 10.93 -9.92 -6.17
C ALA A 54 9.99 -10.37 -5.04
N GLU A 55 10.27 -11.55 -4.50
CA GLU A 55 9.55 -12.20 -3.40
C GLU A 55 10.29 -12.03 -2.06
N GLY A 56 9.59 -12.15 -0.93
CA GLY A 56 10.19 -12.03 0.41
C GLY A 56 9.72 -10.77 1.17
N GLN A 57 10.29 -10.48 2.33
CA GLN A 57 9.95 -9.27 3.09
C GLN A 57 10.65 -8.05 2.49
N LEU A 58 9.98 -6.89 2.47
CA LEU A 58 10.54 -5.66 1.89
C LEU A 58 11.91 -5.28 2.46
N VAL A 59 12.11 -5.48 3.76
CA VAL A 59 13.37 -5.17 4.46
C VAL A 59 14.55 -6.02 3.97
N ASP A 60 14.27 -7.21 3.46
CA ASP A 60 15.28 -8.16 2.96
C ASP A 60 15.53 -7.99 1.46
N LEU A 61 14.70 -7.20 0.77
CA LEU A 61 14.83 -6.99 -0.66
C LEU A 61 15.99 -6.05 -1.02
N PRO A 62 16.77 -6.36 -2.06
CA PRO A 62 17.73 -5.42 -2.61
C PRO A 62 17.06 -4.14 -3.10
N ARG A 63 17.74 -2.99 -2.94
CA ARG A 63 17.23 -1.69 -3.43
C ARG A 63 16.87 -1.70 -4.91
N HIS A 64 17.57 -2.44 -5.76
CA HIS A 64 17.28 -2.46 -7.20
C HIS A 64 15.97 -3.19 -7.56
N ASP A 65 15.45 -4.00 -6.64
CA ASP A 65 14.20 -4.75 -6.80
C ASP A 65 12.98 -4.00 -6.28
N VAL A 66 13.19 -2.84 -5.65
CA VAL A 66 12.16 -2.03 -5.04
C VAL A 66 12.24 -0.60 -5.59
N ASN A 67 11.12 -0.03 -5.99
CA ASN A 67 11.02 1.34 -6.41
C ASN A 67 10.01 2.09 -5.54
N PRO A 68 10.45 3.02 -4.67
CA PRO A 68 9.53 3.85 -3.91
C PRO A 68 8.77 4.80 -4.84
N VAL A 69 7.47 4.92 -4.65
CA VAL A 69 6.58 5.89 -5.31
C VAL A 69 5.91 6.69 -4.21
N ILE A 70 6.09 7.99 -4.23
CA ILE A 70 5.79 8.88 -3.10
C ILE A 70 4.64 9.77 -3.50
N PHE A 71 3.65 9.85 -2.62
CA PHE A 71 2.47 10.68 -2.77
C PHE A 71 2.41 11.70 -1.66
N HIS A 72 1.88 12.86 -2.02
CA HIS A 72 1.60 13.97 -1.13
C HIS A 72 0.15 14.37 -1.31
N ASP A 73 -0.67 14.26 -0.26
CA ASP A 73 -2.12 14.53 -0.30
C ASP A 73 -2.81 13.93 -1.55
N GLU A 74 -2.61 12.63 -1.77
CA GLU A 74 -3.14 11.83 -2.89
C GLU A 74 -2.62 12.16 -4.29
N HIS A 75 -1.59 13.00 -4.42
CA HIS A 75 -0.97 13.32 -5.72
C HIS A 75 0.47 12.82 -5.76
N LEU A 76 0.92 12.40 -6.94
CA LEU A 76 2.28 11.90 -7.14
C LEU A 76 3.29 13.03 -6.88
N ASP A 77 4.14 12.86 -5.88
CA ASP A 77 5.25 13.76 -5.58
C ASP A 77 6.48 13.37 -6.43
N GLY A 78 6.77 12.07 -6.47
CA GLY A 78 7.85 11.52 -7.28
C GLY A 78 8.07 10.03 -7.02
N TRP A 79 9.14 9.48 -7.58
CA TRP A 79 9.50 8.07 -7.43
C TRP A 79 11.02 7.86 -7.50
N GLY A 80 11.45 6.67 -7.09
CA GLY A 80 12.85 6.25 -7.10
C GLY A 80 13.60 6.65 -5.83
N TRP A 81 14.69 5.93 -5.57
CA TRP A 81 15.48 6.08 -4.35
C TRP A 81 16.06 7.49 -4.18
N ASP A 82 16.50 8.14 -5.25
CA ASP A 82 17.03 9.50 -5.20
C ASP A 82 15.97 10.53 -4.75
N HIS A 83 14.70 10.32 -5.14
CA HIS A 83 13.61 11.18 -4.68
C HIS A 83 13.26 10.87 -3.22
N PHE A 84 13.18 9.57 -2.88
CA PHE A 84 12.92 9.11 -1.52
C PHE A 84 13.96 9.66 -0.54
N GLU A 85 15.25 9.53 -0.81
CA GLU A 85 16.31 9.92 0.13
C GLU A 85 16.37 11.43 0.36
N ARG A 86 16.10 12.24 -0.67
CA ARG A 86 15.99 13.70 -0.52
C ARG A 86 14.86 14.11 0.41
N ARG A 87 13.74 13.38 0.37
CA ARG A 87 12.53 13.70 1.14
C ARG A 87 12.48 13.03 2.50
N ALA A 88 13.11 11.87 2.65
CA ALA A 88 13.09 11.08 3.89
C ALA A 88 13.62 11.85 5.10
N GLY A 89 14.52 12.82 4.91
CA GLY A 89 14.99 13.70 5.97
C GLY A 89 13.92 14.62 6.56
N GLU A 90 12.84 14.88 5.82
CA GLU A 90 11.71 15.73 6.22
C GLU A 90 10.63 14.94 6.98
N TRP A 91 10.63 13.60 6.85
CA TRP A 91 9.58 12.73 7.39
C TRP A 91 9.95 12.20 8.77
N SER A 92 9.91 13.09 9.77
CA SER A 92 10.10 12.72 11.17
C SER A 92 8.78 12.33 11.82
N LEU A 93 8.32 11.08 11.64
CA LEU A 93 7.56 10.27 12.63
C LEU A 93 7.03 8.97 12.00
N ARG A 94 7.45 7.83 12.57
CA ARG A 94 6.88 6.51 12.28
C ARG A 94 5.52 6.39 12.93
N ASP A 95 4.46 6.50 12.14
CA ASP A 95 3.22 5.81 12.46
C ASP A 95 3.09 4.63 11.49
N ARG A 96 3.71 3.50 11.83
CA ARG A 96 3.42 2.22 11.15
C ARG A 96 2.00 1.83 11.55
N LEU A 97 1.02 2.46 10.93
CA LEU A 97 -0.35 1.97 10.95
C LEU A 97 -0.35 0.67 10.15
N ASN A 98 -0.14 -0.45 10.85
CA ASN A 98 -0.69 -1.72 10.42
C ASN A 98 -2.15 -1.44 10.06
N PRO A 99 -2.59 -1.65 8.80
CA PRO A 99 -4.00 -1.52 8.51
C PRO A 99 -4.75 -2.44 9.47
N PRO A 100 -5.86 -1.99 10.10
CA PRO A 100 -6.66 -2.91 10.89
C PRO A 100 -7.03 -4.08 9.98
N PRO A 101 -6.97 -5.33 10.49
CA PRO A 101 -7.41 -6.47 9.71
C PRO A 101 -8.81 -6.17 9.19
N PRO A 102 -9.13 -6.56 7.94
CA PRO A 102 -10.48 -6.38 7.42
C PRO A 102 -11.46 -6.95 8.44
N ARG A 103 -12.51 -6.18 8.80
CA ARG A 103 -13.56 -6.70 9.66
C ARG A 103 -14.06 -7.98 9.00
N GLU A 104 -13.94 -9.11 9.69
CA GLU A 104 -14.62 -10.33 9.28
C GLU A 104 -16.07 -9.95 8.96
N PRO A 105 -16.63 -10.41 7.83
CA PRO A 105 -18.06 -10.26 7.63
C PRO A 105 -18.73 -10.87 8.87
N ALA A 106 -19.52 -10.05 9.57
CA ALA A 106 -20.31 -10.54 10.68
C ALA A 106 -21.05 -11.80 10.18
N PRO A 107 -21.07 -12.90 10.96
CA PRO A 107 -21.77 -14.10 10.53
C PRO A 107 -23.20 -13.71 10.16
N GLU A 108 -23.51 -13.78 8.87
CA GLU A 108 -24.84 -13.54 8.37
C GLU A 108 -25.75 -14.61 8.96
N GLY A 109 -26.66 -14.16 9.82
CA GLY A 109 -27.93 -14.81 10.11
C GLY A 109 -27.90 -16.32 10.25
N GLY A 110 -27.46 -16.81 11.41
CA GLY A 110 -28.00 -18.05 11.95
C GLY A 110 -29.48 -17.84 12.26
N ILE A 111 -30.35 -18.06 11.27
CA ILE A 111 -31.79 -18.17 11.48
C ILE A 111 -31.97 -19.33 12.47
N ILE A 112 -32.51 -19.01 13.64
CA ILE A 112 -33.10 -19.97 14.57
C ILE A 112 -34.29 -20.64 13.87
N GLU A 113 -34.06 -21.74 13.16
CA GLU A 113 -35.14 -22.66 12.82
C GLU A 113 -35.56 -23.37 14.11
N GLY A 114 -36.57 -22.80 14.77
CA GLY A 114 -37.42 -23.54 15.67
C GLY A 114 -38.10 -24.65 14.89
N SER A 115 -37.63 -25.88 15.08
CA SER A 115 -38.39 -27.09 14.75
C SER A 115 -38.75 -27.81 16.03
N SER A 116 -40.05 -27.80 16.32
CA SER A 116 -40.73 -28.64 17.29
C SER A 116 -40.61 -30.12 16.93
N ALA A 117 -40.45 -31.01 17.91
CA ALA A 117 -41.16 -32.30 18.05
C ALA A 117 -40.45 -33.20 19.08
N GLY A 118 -41.21 -33.73 20.04
CA GLY A 118 -40.77 -34.76 20.99
C GLY A 118 -41.53 -34.70 22.31
#